data_AF-A0A1H5U154-F1
#
_entry.id   AF-A0A1H5U154-F1
#
_cell.length_a   1.000
_cell.length_b   1.000
_cell.length_c   1.000
_cell.angle_alpha   90.00
_cell.angle_beta   90.00
_cell.angle_gamma   90.00
#
_symmetry.space_group_name_H-M   'P 1'
#
loop_
_entity.id
_entity.type
_entity.pdbx_description
1 polymer ?
#
loop_
_entity_poly.entity_id
_entity_poly.type
_entity_poly.pdbx_seq_one_letter_code
_entity_poly.pdbx_strand_id
1 'polypeptide(L)'
;MYWSISLKNIIQGAAAVLIAAVFSGCQSADKANTEKKEHARYFDLPSYFQQEIDSLAKANPKINKTVMKDDKEETKQVHIKDWTTELSSFQSIDLNKPAYEGHIKTDTIDQVIQYSFTDPELDLSCVRIKMDPSGKPLLISIEKHVKNTLYGTTEFLVYEKDSFYLVEKNQAVRVMGDNYYKVQGEF
;
A
#
# COMPACT_ATOMS: atom_id res chain seq x y z
N MET A 1 67.44 -45.17 37.40
CA MET A 1 67.97 -46.54 37.44
C MET A 1 66.95 -47.47 36.80
N TYR A 2 67.39 -48.20 35.79
CA TYR A 2 66.85 -49.45 35.22
C TYR A 2 65.40 -49.50 34.73
N TRP A 3 65.30 -49.36 33.41
CA TRP A 3 64.63 -50.29 32.48
C TRP A 3 64.39 -51.71 33.01
N SER A 4 63.24 -52.29 32.66
CA SER A 4 63.24 -53.63 32.07
C SER A 4 62.05 -53.86 31.12
N ILE A 5 62.41 -54.20 29.90
CA ILE A 5 61.62 -54.74 28.78
C ILE A 5 61.22 -56.19 29.16
N SER A 6 60.16 -56.85 28.67
CA SER A 6 60.15 -57.45 27.33
C SER A 6 59.03 -58.49 27.13
N LEU A 7 58.38 -58.36 25.96
CA LEU A 7 57.90 -59.37 25.00
C LEU A 7 57.22 -60.66 25.49
N LYS A 8 56.07 -60.96 24.88
CA LYS A 8 55.98 -61.97 23.79
C LYS A 8 54.61 -61.94 23.10
N ASN A 9 54.64 -61.80 21.78
CA ASN A 9 53.52 -62.01 20.85
C ASN A 9 53.33 -63.50 20.64
N ILE A 10 52.08 -64.01 20.61
CA ILE A 10 51.69 -65.14 19.75
C ILE A 10 50.27 -64.91 19.23
N ILE A 11 50.17 -65.01 17.91
CA ILE A 11 49.01 -64.90 17.02
C ILE A 11 48.18 -66.19 17.14
N GLN A 12 46.84 -66.10 17.13
CA GLN A 12 45.96 -66.92 16.27
C GLN A 12 44.50 -66.48 16.40
N GLY A 13 43.87 -66.26 15.25
CA GLY A 13 42.54 -65.69 15.13
C GLY A 13 41.40 -66.70 15.29
N ALA A 14 40.20 -66.16 15.47
CA ALA A 14 38.94 -66.77 15.05
C ALA A 14 37.87 -65.67 14.97
N ALA A 15 37.05 -65.77 13.95
CA ALA A 15 36.00 -64.83 13.57
C ALA A 15 34.88 -64.69 14.62
N ALA A 16 34.29 -63.49 14.71
CA ALA A 16 32.89 -63.33 15.08
C ALA A 16 32.37 -61.97 14.60
N VAL A 17 31.45 -62.04 13.64
CA VAL A 17 30.57 -60.96 13.18
C VAL A 17 29.68 -60.51 14.34
N LEU A 18 29.63 -59.21 14.63
CA LEU A 18 28.59 -58.61 15.48
C LEU A 18 28.17 -57.25 14.94
N ILE A 19 26.85 -57.12 14.87
CA ILE A 19 26.02 -56.20 14.10
C ILE A 19 25.96 -54.83 14.77
N ALA A 20 26.28 -53.76 14.03
CA ALA A 20 26.00 -52.38 14.43
C ALA A 20 24.63 -51.95 13.86
N ALA A 21 23.59 -51.99 14.69
CA ALA A 21 22.29 -51.37 14.39
C ALA A 21 22.25 -49.96 14.98
N VAL A 22 22.33 -48.95 14.11
CA VAL A 22 22.19 -47.54 14.44
C VAL A 22 20.70 -47.20 14.49
N PHE A 23 20.16 -46.98 15.68
CA PHE A 23 18.84 -46.34 15.83
C PHE A 23 19.02 -44.82 15.90
N SER A 24 18.95 -44.17 14.73
CA SER A 24 18.69 -42.74 14.63
C SER A 24 17.21 -42.48 14.88
N GLY A 25 16.88 -41.97 16.07
CA GLY A 25 15.55 -41.47 16.38
C GLY A 25 15.27 -40.18 15.62
N CYS A 26 14.37 -40.24 14.64
CA CYS A 26 13.83 -39.06 13.95
C CYS A 26 12.70 -38.48 14.81
N GLN A 27 12.97 -37.38 15.49
CA GLN A 27 11.94 -36.63 16.23
C GLN A 27 11.24 -35.71 15.23
N SER A 28 10.08 -36.14 14.73
CA SER A 28 9.20 -35.29 13.92
C SER A 28 8.70 -34.14 14.78
N ALA A 29 9.24 -32.95 14.55
CA ALA A 29 8.70 -31.73 15.10
C ALA A 29 7.41 -31.40 14.36
N ASP A 30 6.27 -31.65 15.00
CA ASP A 30 4.98 -31.10 14.60
C ASP A 30 5.06 -29.57 14.63
N LYS A 31 5.35 -28.97 13.47
CA LYS A 31 5.08 -27.56 13.24
C LYS A 31 3.58 -27.43 13.04
N ALA A 32 2.87 -27.24 14.14
CA ALA A 32 1.55 -26.63 14.14
C ALA A 32 1.68 -25.27 13.43
N ASN A 33 1.39 -25.27 12.13
CA ASN A 33 1.31 -24.07 11.31
C ASN A 33 0.08 -23.31 11.80
N THR A 34 0.26 -22.48 12.83
CA THR A 34 -0.70 -21.43 13.13
C THR A 34 -0.57 -20.46 11.98
N GLU A 35 -1.40 -20.63 10.96
CA GLU A 35 -1.62 -19.64 9.91
C GLU A 35 -2.08 -18.35 10.60
N LYS A 36 -1.12 -17.51 11.01
CA LYS A 36 -1.37 -16.08 11.12
C LYS A 36 -1.85 -15.70 9.74
N LYS A 37 -3.13 -15.34 9.63
CA LYS A 37 -3.67 -14.65 8.45
C LYS A 37 -2.77 -13.44 8.24
N GLU A 38 -1.85 -13.56 7.29
CA GLU A 38 -1.06 -12.44 6.83
C GLU A 38 -2.07 -11.51 6.15
N HIS A 39 -2.45 -10.42 6.82
CA HIS A 39 -3.39 -9.47 6.26
C HIS A 39 -2.80 -9.00 4.92
N ALA A 40 -3.48 -9.31 3.82
CA ALA A 40 -3.04 -8.87 2.50
C ALA A 40 -2.97 -7.34 2.51
N ARG A 41 -1.76 -6.79 2.44
CA ARG A 41 -1.54 -5.34 2.46
C ARG A 41 -2.02 -4.77 1.13
N TYR A 42 -2.96 -3.83 1.17
CA TYR A 42 -3.44 -3.10 0.00
C TYR A 42 -2.37 -2.10 -0.47
N PHE A 43 -2.55 -1.55 -1.67
CA PHE A 43 -1.60 -0.58 -2.24
C PHE A 43 -1.30 0.57 -1.28
N ASP A 44 -0.01 0.89 -1.10
CA ASP A 44 0.47 1.91 -0.18
C ASP A 44 0.41 3.30 -0.83
N LEU A 45 -0.80 3.87 -0.89
CA LEU A 45 -1.04 5.22 -1.41
C LEU A 45 -0.21 6.29 -0.67
N PRO A 46 -0.10 6.29 0.68
CA PRO A 46 0.69 7.32 1.37
C PRO A 46 2.15 7.33 0.94
N SER A 47 2.77 6.16 0.82
CA SER A 47 4.17 6.04 0.38
C SER A 47 4.33 6.44 -1.09
N TYR A 48 3.39 6.06 -1.96
CA TYR A 48 3.40 6.46 -3.37
C TYR A 48 3.34 7.99 -3.51
N PHE A 49 2.38 8.64 -2.86
CA PHE A 49 2.23 10.09 -2.96
C PHE A 49 3.39 10.85 -2.31
N GLN A 50 4.03 10.30 -1.26
CA GLN A 50 5.27 10.88 -0.74
C GLN A 50 6.39 10.88 -1.80
N GLN A 51 6.54 9.79 -2.56
CA GLN A 51 7.54 9.73 -3.64
C GLN A 51 7.23 10.72 -4.78
N GLU A 52 5.95 10.88 -5.13
CA GLU A 52 5.53 11.88 -6.12
C GLU A 52 5.78 13.31 -5.62
N ILE A 53 5.46 13.62 -4.35
CA ILE A 53 5.76 14.91 -3.70
C ILE A 53 7.26 15.22 -3.78
N ASP A 54 8.11 14.28 -3.39
CA ASP A 54 9.57 14.46 -3.41
C ASP A 54 10.09 14.68 -4.84
N SER A 55 9.56 13.92 -5.80
CA SER A 55 9.92 14.02 -7.22
C SER A 55 9.51 15.38 -7.81
N LEU A 56 8.30 15.84 -7.54
CA LEU A 56 7.77 17.12 -8.01
C LEU A 56 8.46 18.31 -7.34
N ALA A 57 8.78 18.22 -6.05
CA ALA A 57 9.56 19.24 -5.35
C ALA A 57 10.97 19.38 -5.95
N LYS A 58 11.60 18.27 -6.30
CA LYS A 58 12.92 18.26 -6.95
C LYS A 58 12.87 18.78 -8.39
N ALA A 59 11.87 18.37 -9.16
CA ALA A 59 11.70 18.81 -10.55
C ALA A 59 11.29 20.29 -10.65
N ASN A 60 10.58 20.80 -9.63
CA ASN A 60 10.04 22.15 -9.55
C ASN A 60 9.36 22.60 -10.87
N PRO A 61 8.40 21.81 -11.41
CA PRO A 61 7.80 22.11 -12.69
C PRO A 61 6.98 23.40 -12.62
N LYS A 62 6.78 24.01 -13.79
CA LYS A 62 5.90 25.18 -13.93
C LYS A 62 4.57 24.70 -14.50
N ILE A 63 3.54 24.63 -13.67
CA ILE A 63 2.26 24.01 -14.01
C ILE A 63 1.18 25.07 -14.32
N ASN A 64 0.14 24.69 -15.05
CA ASN A 64 -1.09 25.46 -15.13
C ASN A 64 -2.02 25.02 -13.98
N LYS A 65 -2.18 25.87 -12.97
CA LYS A 65 -3.05 25.61 -11.82
C LYS A 65 -4.37 26.34 -11.99
N THR A 66 -5.46 25.61 -11.85
CA THR A 66 -6.83 26.11 -11.86
C THR A 66 -7.47 25.88 -10.50
N VAL A 67 -8.05 26.94 -9.93
CA VAL A 67 -8.84 26.86 -8.69
C VAL A 67 -10.22 27.41 -8.96
N MET A 68 -11.25 26.64 -8.58
CA MET A 68 -12.64 27.04 -8.68
C MET A 68 -13.30 26.97 -7.31
N LYS A 69 -14.11 27.98 -7.02
CA LYS A 69 -15.03 28.01 -5.88
C LYS A 69 -16.39 28.46 -6.41
N ASP A 70 -17.37 27.57 -6.30
CA ASP A 70 -18.69 27.74 -6.89
C ASP A 70 -18.54 28.12 -8.38
N ASP A 71 -19.08 29.25 -8.83
CA ASP A 71 -18.99 29.69 -10.23
C ASP A 71 -17.73 30.51 -10.58
N LYS A 72 -16.81 30.70 -9.61
CA LYS A 72 -15.62 31.55 -9.80
C LYS A 72 -14.38 30.69 -9.99
N GLU A 73 -13.73 30.86 -11.14
CA GLU A 73 -12.53 30.13 -11.51
C GLU A 73 -11.36 31.07 -11.79
N GLU A 74 -10.16 30.64 -11.41
CA GLU A 74 -8.91 31.32 -11.76
C GLU A 74 -7.86 30.30 -12.18
N THR A 75 -7.23 30.54 -13.34
CA THR A 75 -6.10 29.77 -13.84
C THR A 75 -4.84 30.62 -13.85
N LYS A 76 -3.75 30.09 -13.28
CA LYS A 76 -2.44 30.72 -13.25
C LYS A 76 -1.33 29.73 -13.52
N GLN A 77 -0.31 30.18 -14.23
CA GLN A 77 0.92 29.42 -14.38
C GLN A 77 1.82 29.65 -13.16
N VAL A 78 2.12 28.59 -12.39
CA VAL A 78 2.79 28.70 -11.09
C VAL A 78 3.84 27.60 -10.88
N HIS A 79 4.81 27.88 -10.02
CA HIS A 79 5.59 26.84 -9.33
C HIS A 79 4.94 26.56 -7.98
N ILE A 80 4.59 25.31 -7.71
CA ILE A 80 4.05 24.91 -6.41
C ILE A 80 5.20 24.85 -5.41
N LYS A 81 5.10 25.67 -4.34
CA LYS A 81 6.14 25.78 -3.31
C LYS A 81 6.09 24.63 -2.31
N ASP A 82 4.90 24.12 -2.02
CA ASP A 82 4.67 23.06 -1.04
C ASP A 82 3.74 21.99 -1.65
N TRP A 83 4.37 21.00 -2.27
CA TRP A 83 3.67 19.85 -2.85
C TRP A 83 3.02 18.96 -1.79
N THR A 84 3.50 19.00 -0.55
CA THR A 84 2.90 18.25 0.57
C THR A 84 1.49 18.76 0.84
N THR A 85 1.33 20.09 0.93
CA THR A 85 0.01 20.70 1.07
C THR A 85 -0.85 20.46 -0.17
N GLU A 86 -0.27 20.62 -1.37
CA GLU A 86 -1.00 20.48 -2.64
C GLU A 86 -1.59 19.08 -2.83
N LEU A 87 -0.84 18.02 -2.50
CA LEU A 87 -1.25 16.62 -2.66
C LEU A 87 -1.74 15.95 -1.37
N SER A 88 -1.93 16.72 -0.30
CA SER A 88 -2.34 16.23 1.02
C SER A 88 -3.63 15.38 1.01
N SER A 89 -4.59 15.75 0.16
CA SER A 89 -5.86 15.02 0.02
C SER A 89 -5.64 13.58 -0.44
N PHE A 90 -4.67 13.36 -1.33
CA PHE A 90 -4.28 12.04 -1.80
C PHE A 90 -3.45 11.28 -0.77
N GLN A 91 -2.44 11.96 -0.18
CA GLN A 91 -1.54 11.36 0.80
C GLN A 91 -2.26 10.87 2.06
N SER A 92 -3.39 11.51 2.42
CA SER A 92 -4.21 11.13 3.57
C SER A 92 -5.02 9.83 3.40
N ILE A 93 -5.08 9.28 2.18
CA ILE A 93 -5.83 8.07 1.89
C ILE A 93 -4.96 6.85 2.19
N ASP A 94 -5.36 6.07 3.18
CA ASP A 94 -4.68 4.84 3.56
C ASP A 94 -5.67 3.67 3.54
N LEU A 95 -5.53 2.80 2.54
CA LEU A 95 -6.36 1.62 2.36
C LEU A 95 -6.19 0.58 3.49
N ASN A 96 -5.11 0.69 4.27
CA ASN A 96 -4.76 -0.26 5.32
C ASN A 96 -5.23 0.20 6.72
N LYS A 97 -6.09 1.23 6.80
CA LYS A 97 -6.69 1.65 8.07
C LYS A 97 -7.48 0.49 8.69
N PRO A 98 -7.39 0.27 10.02
CA PRO A 98 -8.16 -0.77 10.70
C PRO A 98 -9.67 -0.68 10.48
N ALA A 99 -10.20 0.54 10.30
CA ALA A 99 -11.63 0.77 10.04
C ALA A 99 -12.13 0.13 8.74
N TYR A 100 -11.25 -0.18 7.78
CA TYR A 100 -11.62 -0.78 6.50
C TYR A 100 -11.46 -2.31 6.48
N GLU A 101 -10.95 -2.90 7.56
CA GLU A 101 -10.67 -4.31 7.63
C GLU A 101 -11.94 -5.15 7.44
N GLY A 102 -11.92 -6.10 6.50
CA GLY A 102 -13.09 -6.92 6.16
C GLY A 102 -14.14 -6.22 5.29
N HIS A 103 -13.94 -4.94 4.96
CA HIS A 103 -14.89 -4.12 4.19
C HIS A 103 -14.37 -3.70 2.81
N ILE A 104 -13.27 -4.28 2.33
CA ILE A 104 -12.71 -3.99 1.00
C ILE A 104 -12.85 -5.22 0.10
N LYS A 105 -13.51 -5.03 -1.05
CA LYS A 105 -13.51 -5.96 -2.18
C LYS A 105 -12.50 -5.49 -3.22
N THR A 106 -11.61 -6.40 -3.64
CA THR A 106 -10.61 -6.13 -4.68
C THR A 106 -10.99 -6.84 -5.97
N ASP A 107 -11.04 -6.09 -7.07
CA ASP A 107 -11.19 -6.62 -8.43
C ASP A 107 -10.04 -6.09 -9.30
N THR A 108 -9.57 -6.88 -10.27
CA THR A 108 -8.51 -6.45 -11.21
C THR A 108 -8.93 -6.78 -12.64
N ILE A 109 -9.01 -5.76 -13.50
CA ILE A 109 -9.37 -5.88 -14.91
C ILE A 109 -8.50 -4.91 -15.71
N ASP A 110 -7.89 -5.37 -16.82
CA ASP A 110 -7.12 -4.53 -17.75
C ASP A 110 -6.08 -3.62 -17.08
N GLN A 111 -5.26 -4.19 -16.18
CA GLN A 111 -4.24 -3.48 -15.38
C GLN A 111 -4.81 -2.42 -14.43
N VAL A 112 -6.12 -2.39 -14.23
CA VAL A 112 -6.79 -1.56 -13.22
C VAL A 112 -7.11 -2.42 -12.01
N ILE A 113 -6.54 -2.06 -10.87
CA ILE A 113 -6.92 -2.59 -9.56
C ILE A 113 -8.01 -1.67 -9.00
N GLN A 114 -9.17 -2.24 -8.68
CA GLN A 114 -10.28 -1.54 -8.04
C GLN A 114 -10.49 -2.07 -6.62
N TYR A 115 -10.44 -1.18 -5.65
CA TYR A 115 -10.88 -1.40 -4.28
C TYR A 115 -12.26 -0.80 -4.10
N SER A 116 -13.25 -1.63 -3.79
CA SER A 116 -14.63 -1.21 -3.52
C SER A 116 -14.92 -1.41 -2.04
N PHE A 117 -15.39 -0.37 -1.37
CA PHE A 117 -15.68 -0.40 0.06
C PHE A 117 -17.14 -0.81 0.25
N THR A 118 -17.37 -1.87 1.02
CA THR A 118 -18.68 -2.55 1.09
C THR A 118 -19.57 -2.05 2.23
N ASP A 119 -18.99 -1.38 3.23
CA ASP A 119 -19.73 -0.72 4.30
C ASP A 119 -20.03 0.74 3.91
N PRO A 120 -21.31 1.14 3.78
CA PRO A 120 -21.70 2.49 3.38
C PRO A 120 -21.35 3.57 4.42
N GLU A 121 -21.05 3.21 5.66
CA GLU A 121 -20.65 4.15 6.72
C GLU A 121 -19.16 4.55 6.62
N LEU A 122 -18.37 3.87 5.78
CA LEU A 122 -16.99 4.24 5.50
C LEU A 122 -16.92 5.48 4.61
N ASP A 123 -15.84 6.25 4.78
CA ASP A 123 -15.61 7.50 4.07
C ASP A 123 -15.12 7.32 2.62
N LEU A 124 -14.56 6.15 2.30
CA LEU A 124 -14.17 5.75 0.96
C LEU A 124 -15.28 4.90 0.31
N SER A 125 -15.59 5.20 -0.95
CA SER A 125 -16.48 4.37 -1.78
C SER A 125 -15.69 3.50 -2.75
N CYS A 126 -14.73 4.09 -3.45
CA CYS A 126 -13.98 3.41 -4.50
C CYS A 126 -12.59 4.01 -4.68
N VAL A 127 -11.60 3.15 -4.90
CA VAL A 127 -10.24 3.53 -5.30
C VAL A 127 -9.86 2.69 -6.51
N ARG A 128 -9.44 3.33 -7.60
CA ARG A 128 -8.97 2.65 -8.81
C ARG A 128 -7.54 3.06 -9.08
N ILE A 129 -6.69 2.08 -9.39
CA ILE A 129 -5.29 2.26 -9.72
C ILE A 129 -5.02 1.56 -11.04
N LYS A 130 -4.83 2.34 -12.09
CA LYS A 130 -4.36 1.83 -13.38
C LYS A 130 -2.84 1.76 -13.36
N MET A 131 -2.33 0.57 -13.64
CA MET A 131 -0.90 0.33 -13.80
C MET A 131 -0.50 0.48 -15.27
N ASP A 132 0.75 0.86 -15.49
CA ASP A 132 1.43 0.68 -16.77
C ASP A 132 1.86 -0.79 -16.97
N PRO A 133 2.30 -1.19 -18.18
CA PRO A 133 2.78 -2.54 -18.44
C PRO A 133 4.01 -2.97 -17.62
N SER A 134 4.71 -2.01 -16.99
CA SER A 134 5.84 -2.27 -16.10
C SER A 134 5.43 -2.46 -14.63
N GLY A 135 4.12 -2.35 -14.33
CA GLY A 135 3.56 -2.49 -12.98
C GLY A 135 3.62 -1.22 -12.13
N LYS A 136 3.84 -0.05 -12.74
CA LYS A 136 3.86 1.24 -12.02
C LYS A 136 2.51 1.94 -12.11
N PRO A 137 2.03 2.63 -11.06
CA PRO A 137 0.80 3.40 -11.13
C PRO A 137 0.91 4.55 -12.13
N LEU A 138 -0.01 4.58 -13.08
CA LEU A 138 -0.16 5.62 -14.09
C LEU A 138 -1.29 6.59 -13.74
N LEU A 139 -2.43 6.05 -13.30
CA LEU A 139 -3.63 6.81 -12.97
C LEU A 139 -4.24 6.27 -11.68
N ILE A 140 -4.54 7.17 -10.74
CA ILE A 140 -5.23 6.87 -9.49
C ILE A 140 -6.50 7.73 -9.45
N SER A 141 -7.65 7.10 -9.22
CA SER A 141 -8.89 7.82 -8.93
C SER A 141 -9.51 7.34 -7.62
N ILE A 142 -10.09 8.28 -6.87
CA ILE A 142 -10.60 8.05 -5.51
C ILE A 142 -11.94 8.76 -5.39
N GLU A 143 -12.94 8.02 -4.93
CA GLU A 143 -14.29 8.50 -4.62
C GLU A 143 -14.52 8.38 -3.11
N LYS A 144 -14.88 9.50 -2.49
CA LYS A 144 -15.19 9.60 -1.06
C LYS A 144 -16.56 10.20 -0.84
N HIS A 145 -17.23 9.75 0.20
CA HIS A 145 -18.48 10.34 0.68
C HIS A 145 -18.48 10.35 2.20
N VAL A 146 -18.89 11.47 2.79
CA VAL A 146 -19.12 11.55 4.24
C VAL A 146 -20.48 12.18 4.43
N LYS A 147 -21.36 11.52 5.18
CA LYS A 147 -22.71 12.02 5.43
C LYS A 147 -23.04 11.93 6.91
N ASN A 148 -23.58 13.00 7.46
CA ASN A 148 -24.24 13.00 8.75
C ASN A 148 -25.48 13.91 8.73
N THR A 149 -26.09 14.14 9.90
CA THR A 149 -27.34 14.91 10.01
C THR A 149 -27.17 16.38 9.60
N LEU A 150 -25.96 16.94 9.74
CA LEU A 150 -25.68 18.36 9.52
C LEU A 150 -25.15 18.66 8.11
N TYR A 151 -24.35 17.75 7.55
CA TYR A 151 -23.74 17.93 6.24
C TYR A 151 -23.56 16.61 5.47
N GLY A 152 -23.45 16.74 4.16
CA GLY A 152 -22.97 15.70 3.24
C GLY A 152 -21.83 16.25 2.40
N THR A 153 -20.78 15.46 2.19
CA THR A 153 -19.63 15.81 1.37
C THR A 153 -19.33 14.68 0.43
N THR A 154 -19.12 14.96 -0.85
CA THR A 154 -18.47 14.06 -1.79
C THR A 154 -17.14 14.66 -2.24
N GLU A 155 -16.11 13.83 -2.34
CA GLU A 155 -14.82 14.22 -2.89
C GLU A 155 -14.44 13.25 -4.00
N PHE A 156 -13.98 13.79 -5.12
CA PHE A 156 -13.44 13.04 -6.24
C PHE A 156 -12.02 13.50 -6.50
N LEU A 157 -11.08 12.57 -6.40
CA LEU A 157 -9.65 12.83 -6.57
C LEU A 157 -9.14 12.06 -7.78
N VAL A 158 -8.33 12.70 -8.61
CA VAL A 158 -7.66 12.05 -9.75
C VAL A 158 -6.21 12.49 -9.79
N TYR A 159 -5.30 11.54 -9.95
CA TYR A 159 -3.89 11.80 -10.20
C TYR A 159 -3.44 10.97 -11.39
N GLU A 160 -3.01 11.62 -12.45
CA GLU A 160 -2.38 11.00 -13.61
C GLU A 160 -0.92 11.45 -13.67
N LYS A 161 -0.01 10.49 -13.50
CA LYS A 161 1.42 10.77 -13.42
C LYS A 161 1.91 11.52 -14.65
N ASP A 162 2.67 12.59 -14.44
CA ASP A 162 3.24 13.46 -15.48
C ASP A 162 2.21 14.11 -16.41
N SER A 163 0.91 14.09 -16.05
CA SER A 163 -0.19 14.64 -16.84
C SER A 163 -1.00 15.69 -16.04
N PHE A 164 -1.72 15.30 -14.99
CA PHE A 164 -2.44 16.24 -14.14
C PHE A 164 -2.82 15.67 -12.76
N TYR A 165 -3.28 16.55 -11.86
CA TYR A 165 -4.04 16.18 -10.67
C TYR A 165 -5.33 16.99 -10.54
N LEU A 166 -6.34 16.42 -9.89
CA LEU A 166 -7.64 17.00 -9.63
C LEU A 166 -8.10 16.66 -8.20
N VAL A 167 -8.52 17.67 -7.47
CA VAL A 167 -9.26 17.56 -6.21
C VAL A 167 -10.58 18.30 -6.39
N GLU A 168 -11.67 17.55 -6.45
CA GLU A 168 -13.02 18.09 -6.55
C GLU A 168 -13.83 17.75 -5.31
N LYS A 169 -14.58 18.71 -4.79
CA LYS A 169 -15.35 18.58 -3.56
C LYS A 169 -16.70 19.27 -3.70
N ASN A 170 -17.76 18.51 -3.44
CA ASN A 170 -19.12 19.03 -3.29
C ASN A 170 -19.53 18.88 -1.84
N GLN A 171 -19.98 19.97 -1.21
CA GLN A 171 -20.41 19.96 0.18
C GLN A 171 -21.80 20.57 0.32
N ALA A 172 -22.75 19.78 0.80
CA ALA A 172 -24.09 20.23 1.16
C ALA A 172 -24.20 20.44 2.67
N VAL A 173 -24.47 21.67 3.11
CA VAL A 173 -24.67 22.01 4.53
C VAL A 173 -26.11 22.46 4.73
N ARG A 174 -26.84 21.81 5.63
CA ARG A 174 -28.29 21.97 5.78
C ARG A 174 -28.78 23.42 5.99
N VAL A 175 -27.96 24.29 6.58
CA VAL A 175 -28.29 25.69 6.88
C VAL A 175 -27.58 26.70 5.97
N MET A 176 -26.44 26.31 5.38
CA MET A 176 -25.58 27.24 4.60
C MET A 176 -25.63 26.99 3.10
N GLY A 177 -26.39 25.98 2.65
CA GLY A 177 -26.48 25.60 1.24
C GLY A 177 -25.31 24.74 0.77
N ASP A 178 -25.20 24.63 -0.55
CA ASP A 178 -24.20 23.82 -1.20
C ASP A 178 -22.98 24.67 -1.55
N ASN A 179 -21.79 24.08 -1.42
CA ASN A 179 -20.53 24.70 -1.82
C ASN A 179 -19.76 23.73 -2.72
N TYR A 180 -19.17 24.28 -3.77
CA TYR A 180 -18.33 23.54 -4.69
C TYR A 180 -16.90 24.07 -4.66
N TYR A 181 -15.93 23.17 -4.63
CA TYR A 181 -14.51 23.49 -4.69
C TYR A 181 -13.79 22.55 -5.63
N LYS A 182 -12.94 23.10 -6.49
CA LYS A 182 -12.05 22.33 -7.37
C LYS A 182 -10.66 22.94 -7.37
N VAL A 183 -9.66 22.08 -7.28
CA VAL A 183 -8.25 22.40 -7.49
C VAL A 183 -7.70 21.43 -8.52
N GLN A 184 -7.15 21.95 -9.60
CA GLN A 184 -6.56 21.16 -10.68
C GLN A 184 -5.20 21.73 -11.06
N GLY A 185 -4.23 20.88 -11.31
CA GLY A 185 -2.94 21.27 -11.87
C GLY A 185 -2.54 20.38 -13.04
N GLU A 186 -2.16 20.99 -14.14
CA GLU A 186 -1.67 20.34 -15.36
C GLU A 186 -0.18 20.61 -15.50
N PHE A 187 0.63 19.54 -15.64
CA PHE A 187 2.09 19.61 -15.58
C PHE A 187 2.74 20.21 -16.83
#